data_AF-A0A9D6EZS9-F1
#
_entry.id   AF-A0A9D6EZS9-F1
#
_cell.length_a   1.000
_cell.length_b   1.000
_cell.length_c   1.000
_cell.angle_alpha   90.00
_cell.angle_beta   90.00
_cell.angle_gamma   90.00
#
_symmetry.space_group_name_H-M   'P 1'
#
loop_
_entity.id
_entity.type
_entity.pdbx_description
1 polymer ?
#
loop_
_entity_poly.entity_id
_entity_poly.type
_entity_poly.pdbx_seq_one_letter_code
_entity_poly.pdbx_strand_id
1 'polypeptide(L)'
;MIVSSPPILVDTARYFQEWSTAKLHGYQTRNQWSLEDRKPIKGEKASAFFIDLEHIEEFHRKLGVGLVDVIDYNGHEYRVTARIPLFHQSQTRPAKIQQRTKDYVHFSRLYNLSLHKYIENQDHWKHHRSQELFESEPWKQNFFGVSKIKRHINGLEVLGGFAGDRVKVCYLDLDLHKGESASVFLDGVRVILAAIPELLQDLHGSRLHFQIADRDAAGIHVGFLLDQPSESEDMAAAVRLWLGELADRHHELHEAWITSGFRPWIKTEVFPCKTNGFRLPLCRGRTMLVDRPLVLLPNGKQDLCAFMAFLNGTTPTMPTDNVVKYLAERLKTPDPAPAKVNQQGPTKTGPRLATPKPDTLSQKTRIIWKGRTRPTLVRFWLGHYNPKGSLNEVLAVNCRLATLFLPEQEERAAECLDTFVKELPEHAWACSSRLERQDWATISNDLHRILSRAYKGTLKQKYEHESAQKLNLVASHWRSIGFNPFDKTTWHQTEEKVKLVIDWTEKDIADFQVLRHHFGRARDIAPVTLVNRCVELVIRKEQENKPIALNYWQIFFEDRFGLACRDTGNRKHQRLVQELIELGIMAVTHKHIYTTHKATKYDVGRRVYERKGWSLHPLTFEEQLERVLAA
;
A
#
# COMPACT_ATOMS: atom_id res chain seq x y z
N MET A 1 -7.52 31.11 26.15
CA MET A 1 -7.74 31.00 27.61
C MET A 1 -6.63 30.15 28.21
N ILE A 2 -5.92 30.65 29.23
CA ILE A 2 -4.92 29.87 29.99
C ILE A 2 -5.72 29.11 31.06
N VAL A 3 -5.76 27.78 30.98
CA VAL A 3 -6.44 26.95 31.97
C VAL A 3 -5.63 26.95 33.26
N SER A 4 -6.22 27.46 34.34
CA SER A 4 -5.71 27.26 35.70
C SER A 4 -5.77 25.78 36.04
N SER A 5 -4.62 25.20 36.40
CA SER A 5 -4.37 23.78 36.58
C SER A 5 -5.44 23.06 37.44
N PRO A 6 -5.99 21.91 37.00
CA PRO A 6 -6.54 20.92 37.92
C PRO A 6 -5.39 20.20 38.65
N PRO A 7 -5.61 19.69 39.87
CA PRO A 7 -4.59 18.99 40.61
C PRO A 7 -4.33 17.63 39.95
N ILE A 8 -3.05 17.22 39.92
CA ILE A 8 -2.52 15.97 39.34
C ILE A 8 -2.10 16.06 37.86
N LEU A 9 -1.33 17.09 37.49
CA LEU A 9 -0.28 16.98 36.47
C LEU A 9 0.97 17.73 36.98
N VAL A 10 1.92 16.99 37.54
CA VAL A 10 3.19 17.51 38.11
C VAL A 10 4.21 17.83 37.01
N ASP A 11 3.77 18.50 35.93
CA ASP A 11 4.64 18.92 34.85
C ASP A 11 4.43 20.40 34.56
N THR A 12 5.49 21.20 34.61
CA THR A 12 5.49 22.67 34.41
C THR A 12 5.08 23.11 32.98
N ALA A 13 4.64 22.18 32.15
CA ALA A 13 4.31 22.40 30.74
C ALA A 13 2.94 23.06 30.58
N ARG A 14 2.83 24.00 29.63
CA ARG A 14 1.54 24.62 29.26
C ARG A 14 0.71 23.67 28.39
N TYR A 15 -0.60 23.77 28.46
CA TYR A 15 -1.50 22.97 27.63
C TYR A 15 -2.43 23.85 26.79
N PHE A 16 -2.62 23.47 25.53
CA PHE A 16 -3.49 24.15 24.58
C PHE A 16 -4.55 23.18 24.04
N GLN A 17 -5.81 23.63 23.98
CA GLN A 17 -6.94 22.91 23.36
C GLN A 17 -7.29 23.51 21.98
N GLU A 18 -6.92 24.77 21.75
CA GLU A 18 -7.07 25.43 20.46
C GLU A 18 -5.71 25.73 19.85
N TRP A 19 -5.55 25.38 18.58
CA TRP A 19 -4.29 25.57 17.89
C TRP A 19 -3.95 27.01 17.58
N SER A 20 -4.96 27.78 17.18
CA SER A 20 -4.87 29.21 16.93
C SER A 20 -4.23 29.90 18.14
N THR A 21 -4.67 29.53 19.34
CA THR A 21 -4.12 30.02 20.61
C THR A 21 -2.66 29.60 20.80
N ALA A 22 -2.30 28.32 20.58
CA ALA A 22 -0.90 27.88 20.68
C ALA A 22 0.03 28.69 19.74
N LYS A 23 -0.41 28.91 18.50
CA LYS A 23 0.33 29.65 17.49
C LYS A 23 0.48 31.13 17.85
N LEU A 24 -0.59 31.76 18.36
CA LEU A 24 -0.57 33.16 18.83
C LEU A 24 0.50 33.36 19.91
N HIS A 25 0.69 32.37 20.78
CA HIS A 25 1.71 32.39 21.82
C HIS A 25 3.10 31.92 21.36
N GLY A 26 3.34 31.79 20.06
CA GLY A 26 4.65 31.42 19.52
C GLY A 26 5.03 29.95 19.77
N TYR A 27 4.06 29.07 20.03
CA TYR A 27 4.29 27.64 20.18
C TYR A 27 3.95 26.89 18.88
N GLN A 28 4.86 26.02 18.47
CA GLN A 28 4.67 25.17 17.30
C GLN A 28 5.30 23.79 17.47
N THR A 29 4.88 22.83 16.65
CA THR A 29 5.51 21.51 16.58
C THR A 29 6.89 21.58 15.95
N ARG A 30 7.70 20.53 16.14
CA ARG A 30 9.00 20.37 15.48
C ARG A 30 8.92 20.51 13.95
N ASN A 31 7.87 19.98 13.32
CA ASN A 31 7.72 20.02 11.86
C ASN A 31 7.38 21.42 11.36
N GLN A 32 6.58 22.17 12.11
CA GLN A 32 6.25 23.56 11.76
C GLN A 32 7.46 24.48 11.93
N TRP A 33 8.25 24.32 12.99
CA TRP A 33 9.52 25.05 13.11
C TRP A 33 10.46 24.80 11.94
N SER A 34 10.45 23.58 11.39
CA SER A 34 11.27 23.24 10.22
C SER A 34 10.85 23.99 8.96
N LEU A 35 9.62 24.53 8.90
CA LEU A 35 9.18 25.43 7.83
C LEU A 35 9.71 26.85 7.99
N GLU A 36 9.95 27.26 9.23
CA GLU A 36 10.48 28.59 9.55
C GLU A 36 12.01 28.60 9.64
N ASP A 37 12.69 27.61 9.04
CA ASP A 37 14.13 27.43 9.13
C ASP A 37 14.67 27.33 10.55
N ARG A 38 13.89 26.72 11.43
CA ARG A 38 14.24 26.49 12.83
C ARG A 38 14.09 25.02 13.21
N LYS A 39 14.79 24.62 14.26
CA LYS A 39 14.60 23.30 14.88
C LYS A 39 14.69 23.41 16.39
N PRO A 40 13.91 22.62 17.14
CA PRO A 40 14.11 22.49 18.58
C PRO A 40 15.58 22.18 18.89
N ILE A 41 16.11 22.83 19.93
CA ILE A 41 17.46 22.57 20.42
C ILE A 41 17.51 21.10 20.90
N LYS A 42 18.62 20.42 20.61
CA LYS A 42 18.72 18.98 20.89
C LYS A 42 18.69 18.77 22.40
N GLY A 43 17.75 17.95 22.88
CA GLY A 43 17.59 17.66 24.32
C GLY A 43 16.58 18.55 25.05
N GLU A 44 16.13 19.65 24.45
CA GLU A 44 15.04 20.46 25.00
C GLU A 44 13.76 19.63 25.14
N LYS A 45 13.14 19.72 26.32
CA LYS A 45 11.80 19.17 26.56
C LYS A 45 10.75 20.11 25.97
N ALA A 46 9.60 19.57 25.57
CA ALA A 46 8.49 20.41 25.14
C ALA A 46 8.05 21.31 26.31
N SER A 47 7.98 22.63 26.11
CA SER A 47 7.48 23.55 27.14
C SER A 47 5.97 23.70 27.12
N ALA A 48 5.31 23.14 26.10
CA ALA A 48 3.87 23.02 26.05
C ALA A 48 3.43 21.77 25.28
N PHE A 49 2.16 21.42 25.44
CA PHE A 49 1.51 20.37 24.68
C PHE A 49 0.18 20.86 24.13
N PHE A 50 -0.14 20.44 22.93
CA PHE A 50 -1.52 20.44 22.48
C PHE A 50 -2.20 19.15 22.96
N ILE A 51 -3.39 19.27 23.54
CA ILE A 51 -4.19 18.12 23.99
C ILE A 51 -5.43 18.01 23.11
N ASP A 52 -5.60 16.84 22.50
CA ASP A 52 -6.84 16.47 21.81
C ASP A 52 -7.75 15.72 22.79
N LEU A 53 -9.02 16.12 22.85
CA LEU A 53 -10.00 15.67 23.83
C LEU A 53 -11.21 15.04 23.15
N GLU A 54 -11.59 13.86 23.61
CA GLU A 54 -12.82 13.17 23.20
C GLU A 54 -13.80 13.16 24.38
N HIS A 55 -15.01 13.67 24.16
CA HIS A 55 -16.03 13.72 25.21
C HIS A 55 -16.47 12.30 25.57
N ILE A 56 -16.41 11.95 26.85
CA ILE A 56 -16.85 10.64 27.34
C ILE A 56 -18.34 10.75 27.64
N GLU A 57 -19.20 10.50 26.64
CA GLU A 57 -20.60 10.25 26.96
C GLU A 57 -20.73 8.92 27.75
N GLU A 58 -21.74 8.87 28.60
CA GLU A 58 -22.08 7.95 29.70
C GLU A 58 -21.83 6.43 29.49
N PHE A 59 -21.54 6.02 28.26
CA PHE A 59 -21.28 4.66 27.81
C PHE A 59 -20.03 4.00 28.43
N HIS A 60 -18.97 4.76 28.70
CA HIS A 60 -17.72 4.17 29.22
C HIS A 60 -17.67 4.01 30.75
N ARG A 61 -18.53 4.72 31.50
CA ARG A 61 -18.60 4.60 32.97
C ARG A 61 -19.09 3.21 33.42
N LYS A 62 -19.82 2.50 32.56
CA LYS A 62 -20.31 1.13 32.79
C LYS A 62 -19.27 0.02 32.54
N LEU A 63 -18.16 0.29 31.85
CA LEU A 63 -17.25 -0.77 31.39
C LEU A 63 -16.09 -1.08 32.34
N GLY A 64 -15.90 -0.35 33.44
CA GLY A 64 -14.94 -0.71 34.49
C GLY A 64 -13.48 -0.86 34.03
N VAL A 65 -13.13 -0.36 32.85
CA VAL A 65 -11.76 -0.38 32.33
C VAL A 65 -11.12 0.93 32.77
N GLY A 66 -10.12 0.87 33.65
CA GLY A 66 -9.31 2.03 34.00
C GLY A 66 -8.70 2.66 32.75
N LEU A 67 -9.30 3.74 32.27
CA LEU A 67 -8.79 4.53 31.16
C LEU A 67 -7.63 5.36 31.70
N VAL A 68 -6.43 5.06 31.21
CA VAL A 68 -5.24 5.87 31.45
C VAL A 68 -5.45 7.18 30.67
N ASP A 69 -5.47 8.31 31.38
CA ASP A 69 -5.64 9.70 30.91
C ASP A 69 -7.09 10.21 30.67
N VAL A 70 -7.92 10.19 31.72
CA VAL A 70 -9.15 11.01 31.80
C VAL A 70 -8.84 12.34 32.49
N ILE A 71 -9.35 13.46 31.96
CA ILE A 71 -9.30 14.77 32.61
C ILE A 71 -10.72 15.27 32.88
N ASP A 72 -10.92 15.86 34.05
CA ASP A 72 -12.13 16.64 34.34
C ASP A 72 -11.90 18.08 33.88
N TYR A 73 -12.78 18.57 33.02
CA TYR A 73 -12.77 19.94 32.54
C TYR A 73 -14.18 20.50 32.49
N ASN A 74 -14.44 21.58 33.24
CA ASN A 74 -15.76 22.20 33.38
C ASN A 74 -16.88 21.22 33.81
N GLY A 75 -16.55 20.21 34.63
CA GLY A 75 -17.53 19.22 35.12
C GLY A 75 -17.87 18.12 34.12
N HIS A 76 -17.13 18.04 33.01
CA HIS A 76 -17.23 16.98 32.01
C HIS A 76 -15.94 16.16 31.98
N GLU A 77 -16.09 14.83 31.91
CA GLU A 77 -14.97 13.90 31.77
C GLU A 77 -14.58 13.79 30.30
N TYR A 78 -13.33 14.11 29.99
CA TYR A 78 -12.76 13.96 28.66
C TYR A 78 -11.65 12.93 28.66
N ARG A 79 -11.57 12.16 27.58
CA ARG A 79 -10.44 11.28 27.30
C ARG A 79 -9.40 12.05 26.52
N VAL A 80 -8.15 12.02 26.96
CA VAL A 80 -7.04 12.53 26.16
C VAL A 80 -6.73 11.54 25.04
N THR A 81 -7.02 11.90 23.80
CA THR A 81 -6.76 11.04 22.62
C THR A 81 -5.34 11.24 22.08
N ALA A 82 -4.78 12.44 22.25
CA ALA A 82 -3.40 12.75 21.87
C ALA A 82 -2.77 13.84 22.74
N ARG A 83 -1.46 13.70 22.98
CA ARG A 83 -0.60 14.74 23.56
C ARG A 83 0.51 15.08 22.57
N ILE A 84 0.51 16.31 22.06
CA ILE A 84 1.40 16.70 20.96
C ILE A 84 2.41 17.72 21.47
N PRO A 85 3.72 17.41 21.43
CA PRO A 85 4.74 18.29 21.96
C PRO A 85 4.87 19.57 21.14
N LEU A 86 4.82 20.70 21.83
CA LEU A 86 5.02 22.03 21.29
C LEU A 86 6.28 22.67 21.88
N PHE A 87 6.96 23.42 21.04
CA PHE A 87 8.18 24.13 21.39
C PHE A 87 7.93 25.62 21.15
N HIS A 88 8.32 26.45 22.10
CA HIS A 88 8.33 27.90 21.92
C HIS A 88 9.51 28.32 21.03
N GLN A 89 9.43 29.48 20.38
CA GLN A 89 10.51 30.00 19.52
C GLN A 89 11.87 30.05 20.25
N SER A 90 11.87 30.37 21.55
CA SER A 90 13.08 30.40 22.39
C SER A 90 13.75 29.03 22.58
N GLN A 91 13.01 27.93 22.42
CA GLN A 91 13.54 26.56 22.50
C GLN A 91 14.08 26.05 21.15
N THR A 92 14.16 26.94 20.17
CA THR A 92 14.58 26.59 18.81
C THR A 92 15.77 27.42 18.39
N ARG A 93 16.54 26.86 17.46
CA ARG A 93 17.68 27.52 16.82
C ARG A 93 17.50 27.53 15.31
N PRO A 94 18.12 28.49 14.60
CA PRO A 94 18.22 28.42 13.15
C PRO A 94 18.73 27.05 12.71
N ALA A 95 18.04 26.46 11.75
CA ALA A 95 18.34 25.17 11.19
C ALA A 95 18.90 25.36 9.78
N LYS A 96 20.08 24.81 9.52
CA LYS A 96 20.59 24.64 8.15
C LYS A 96 19.80 23.52 7.48
N ILE A 97 18.60 23.84 6.99
CA ILE A 97 17.71 22.90 6.29
C ILE A 97 18.00 23.01 4.79
N GLN A 98 18.31 21.89 4.15
CA GLN A 98 18.50 21.85 2.70
C GLN A 98 17.19 22.24 2.00
N GLN A 99 17.26 22.99 0.90
CA GLN A 99 16.08 23.45 0.15
C GLN A 99 15.15 22.29 -0.20
N ARG A 100 15.71 21.17 -0.69
CA ARG A 100 14.95 19.95 -0.99
C ARG A 100 14.12 19.42 0.18
N THR A 101 14.60 19.57 1.42
CA THR A 101 13.83 19.19 2.61
C THR A 101 12.66 20.14 2.82
N LYS A 102 12.84 21.44 2.63
CA LYS A 102 11.74 22.41 2.66
C LYS A 102 10.71 22.08 1.59
N ASP A 103 11.16 21.78 0.37
CA ASP A 103 10.29 21.43 -0.75
C ASP A 103 9.45 20.18 -0.48
N TYR A 104 10.00 19.17 0.22
CA TYR A 104 9.22 18.01 0.66
C TYR A 104 8.07 18.40 1.61
N VAL A 105 8.31 19.34 2.52
CA VAL A 105 7.27 19.81 3.45
C VAL A 105 6.23 20.65 2.71
N HIS A 106 6.65 21.53 1.80
CA HIS A 106 5.72 22.34 1.00
C HIS A 106 4.85 21.48 0.09
N PHE A 107 5.45 20.49 -0.59
CA PHE A 107 4.72 19.50 -1.39
C PHE A 107 3.71 18.74 -0.53
N SER A 108 4.13 18.23 0.64
CA SER A 108 3.26 17.55 1.59
C SER A 108 2.06 18.42 1.98
N ARG A 109 2.29 19.68 2.33
CA ARG A 109 1.23 20.63 2.72
C ARG A 109 0.25 20.89 1.59
N LEU A 110 0.73 21.14 0.38
CA LEU A 110 -0.12 21.40 -0.78
C LEU A 110 -1.15 20.27 -1.00
N TYR A 111 -0.69 19.02 -0.96
CA TYR A 111 -1.57 17.88 -1.20
C TYR A 111 -2.37 17.45 0.03
N ASN A 112 -1.88 17.64 1.25
CA ASN A 112 -2.69 17.42 2.47
C ASN A 112 -3.87 18.41 2.55
N LEU A 113 -3.74 19.63 2.00
CA LEU A 113 -4.86 20.59 1.94
C LEU A 113 -5.98 20.15 1.01
N SER A 114 -5.68 19.28 0.04
CA SER A 114 -6.65 18.88 -0.99
C SER A 114 -7.22 17.49 -0.78
N LEU A 115 -6.69 16.71 0.17
CA LEU A 115 -6.91 15.26 0.24
C LEU A 115 -7.22 14.78 1.64
N HIS A 116 -8.30 14.00 1.79
CA HIS A 116 -8.73 13.47 3.09
C HIS A 116 -8.38 11.99 3.32
N LYS A 117 -7.89 11.33 2.27
CA LYS A 117 -7.55 9.91 2.30
C LYS A 117 -6.40 9.68 1.35
N TYR A 118 -5.42 8.91 1.80
CA TYR A 118 -4.28 8.55 0.96
C TYR A 118 -4.28 7.08 0.59
N ILE A 119 -3.64 6.82 -0.55
CA ILE A 119 -3.42 5.53 -1.17
C ILE A 119 -1.92 5.34 -1.18
N GLU A 120 -1.44 4.23 -0.64
CA GLU A 120 -0.03 3.81 -0.71
C GLU A 120 0.02 2.52 -1.51
N ASN A 121 0.79 2.50 -2.60
CA ASN A 121 0.80 1.33 -3.46
C ASN A 121 2.20 0.80 -3.82
N GLN A 122 2.32 -0.53 -3.67
CA GLN A 122 3.22 -1.39 -4.45
C GLN A 122 2.49 -2.46 -5.27
N ASP A 123 1.17 -2.72 -5.13
CA ASP A 123 0.31 -3.51 -6.08
C ASP A 123 -1.21 -3.63 -5.69
N HIS A 124 -1.69 -3.07 -4.55
CA HIS A 124 -3.12 -2.96 -4.16
C HIS A 124 -3.48 -1.61 -3.49
N TRP A 125 -4.66 -1.06 -3.81
CA TRP A 125 -5.23 0.14 -3.18
C TRP A 125 -5.60 -0.14 -1.72
N LYS A 126 -4.90 0.47 -0.76
CA LYS A 126 -5.29 0.43 0.66
C LYS A 126 -6.12 1.65 1.01
N HIS A 127 -7.26 1.43 1.65
CA HIS A 127 -8.16 2.49 2.11
C HIS A 127 -7.95 2.73 3.61
N HIS A 128 -7.49 3.92 3.98
CA HIS A 128 -7.56 4.39 5.36
C HIS A 128 -8.72 5.38 5.48
N ARG A 129 -9.77 5.04 6.23
CA ARG A 129 -10.85 5.99 6.58
C ARG A 129 -10.42 6.74 7.85
N SER A 130 -10.34 8.06 7.78
CA SER A 130 -10.55 8.94 8.92
C SER A 130 -11.40 10.08 8.41
N GLN A 131 -12.63 10.16 8.90
CA GLN A 131 -13.70 10.96 8.29
C GLN A 131 -13.83 12.35 8.89
N GLU A 132 -12.93 12.79 9.78
CA GLU A 132 -13.18 14.00 10.57
C GLU A 132 -11.96 14.91 10.67
N LEU A 133 -12.25 16.22 10.55
CA LEU A 133 -11.47 17.42 10.89
C LEU A 133 -10.59 18.00 9.77
N PHE A 134 -11.18 18.92 8.98
CA PHE A 134 -10.47 19.60 7.89
C PHE A 134 -10.07 21.06 8.13
N GLU A 135 -10.48 21.73 9.20
CA GLU A 135 -10.13 23.16 9.33
C GLU A 135 -9.48 23.59 10.67
N SER A 136 -9.65 22.85 11.79
CA SER A 136 -9.13 23.27 13.10
C SER A 136 -7.78 22.65 13.54
N GLU A 137 -7.31 21.58 12.89
CA GLU A 137 -6.26 20.70 13.48
C GLU A 137 -5.07 20.32 12.56
N PRO A 138 -4.17 21.26 12.22
CA PRO A 138 -3.01 21.01 11.34
C PRO A 138 -2.01 19.92 11.77
N TRP A 139 -2.09 19.38 12.98
CA TRP A 139 -1.30 18.20 13.39
C TRP A 139 -1.94 16.87 12.99
N LYS A 140 -3.29 16.80 12.90
CA LYS A 140 -4.01 15.63 12.36
C LYS A 140 -3.78 15.48 10.85
N GLN A 141 -3.39 16.56 10.17
CA GLN A 141 -3.25 16.66 8.70
C GLN A 141 -2.02 15.97 8.07
N ASN A 142 -1.22 15.19 8.79
CA ASN A 142 -0.01 14.56 8.21
C ASN A 142 -0.26 13.21 7.52
N PHE A 143 -1.31 13.09 6.70
CA PHE A 143 -1.56 11.90 5.88
C PHE A 143 -0.32 11.54 5.05
N PHE A 144 0.23 12.56 4.40
CA PHE A 144 1.46 12.49 3.64
C PHE A 144 2.65 13.08 4.40
N GLY A 145 3.01 12.52 5.57
CA GLY A 145 4.23 12.95 6.27
C GLY A 145 5.47 12.95 5.35
N VAL A 146 6.43 13.84 5.62
CA VAL A 146 7.64 14.08 4.80
C VAL A 146 8.33 12.79 4.35
N SER A 147 8.43 11.80 5.23
CA SER A 147 9.02 10.49 4.91
C SER A 147 8.29 9.76 3.77
N LYS A 148 6.95 9.81 3.73
CA LYS A 148 6.14 9.20 2.67
C LYS A 148 6.29 9.94 1.36
N ILE A 149 6.18 11.28 1.37
CA ILE A 149 6.45 12.08 0.16
C ILE A 149 7.86 11.80 -0.37
N LYS A 150 8.86 11.71 0.51
CA LYS A 150 10.22 11.35 0.10
C LYS A 150 10.26 10.00 -0.60
N ARG A 151 9.55 8.98 -0.10
CA ARG A 151 9.46 7.67 -0.77
C ARG A 151 8.74 7.78 -2.13
N HIS A 152 7.70 8.59 -2.23
CA HIS A 152 6.96 8.83 -3.45
C HIS A 152 7.79 9.46 -4.56
N ILE A 153 8.37 10.63 -4.27
CA ILE A 153 9.21 11.39 -5.19
C ILE A 153 10.45 10.59 -5.60
N ASN A 154 10.95 9.72 -4.71
CA ASN A 154 12.08 8.84 -5.02
C ASN A 154 11.67 7.56 -5.77
N GLY A 155 10.40 7.42 -6.18
CA GLY A 155 9.90 6.26 -6.92
C GLY A 155 9.88 4.94 -6.13
N LEU A 156 10.03 5.01 -4.81
CA LEU A 156 9.93 3.83 -3.94
C LEU A 156 8.46 3.43 -3.70
N GLU A 157 7.56 4.41 -3.83
CA GLU A 157 6.12 4.26 -3.65
C GLU A 157 5.32 5.12 -4.61
N VAL A 158 4.08 4.70 -4.86
CA VAL A 158 3.10 5.55 -5.51
C VAL A 158 2.10 5.99 -4.45
N LEU A 159 2.04 7.29 -4.24
CA LEU A 159 1.07 7.92 -3.36
C LEU A 159 -0.04 8.56 -4.19
N GLY A 160 -1.23 8.55 -3.64
CA GLY A 160 -2.40 9.17 -4.22
C GLY A 160 -3.42 9.50 -3.13
N GLY A 161 -4.54 10.12 -3.49
CA GLY A 161 -5.59 10.39 -2.52
C GLY A 161 -6.94 10.71 -3.13
N PHE A 162 -7.92 10.92 -2.25
CA PHE A 162 -9.30 11.31 -2.59
C PHE A 162 -9.52 12.76 -2.16
N ALA A 163 -10.37 13.50 -2.87
CA ALA A 163 -10.62 14.91 -2.58
C ALA A 163 -11.17 15.09 -1.18
N GLY A 164 -10.54 15.93 -0.36
CA GLY A 164 -11.19 16.51 0.81
C GLY A 164 -12.38 17.38 0.40
N ASP A 165 -13.07 17.97 1.39
CA ASP A 165 -14.16 18.89 1.08
C ASP A 165 -13.67 20.06 0.24
N ARG A 166 -12.48 20.56 0.57
CA ARG A 166 -11.79 21.62 -0.17
C ARG A 166 -10.54 21.12 -0.87
N VAL A 167 -10.24 21.70 -2.04
CA VAL A 167 -9.12 21.33 -2.90
C VAL A 167 -8.37 22.56 -3.37
N LYS A 168 -7.04 22.47 -3.40
CA LYS A 168 -6.15 23.49 -3.97
C LYS A 168 -5.56 23.07 -5.31
N VAL A 169 -5.74 21.82 -5.69
CA VAL A 169 -5.28 21.26 -6.96
C VAL A 169 -6.44 20.62 -7.67
N CYS A 170 -6.48 20.76 -9.00
CA CYS A 170 -7.39 20.05 -9.88
C CYS A 170 -6.59 19.35 -10.98
N TYR A 171 -7.09 18.21 -11.45
CA TYR A 171 -6.54 17.45 -12.55
C TYR A 171 -7.65 16.99 -13.49
N LEU A 172 -7.40 17.10 -14.80
CA LEU A 172 -8.15 16.41 -15.84
C LEU A 172 -7.38 15.17 -16.25
N ASP A 173 -8.06 14.03 -16.34
CA ASP A 173 -7.49 12.81 -16.92
C ASP A 173 -8.03 12.60 -18.34
N LEU A 174 -7.17 12.79 -19.33
CA LEU A 174 -7.49 12.65 -20.75
C LEU A 174 -6.82 11.39 -21.29
N ASP A 175 -7.60 10.32 -21.42
CA ASP A 175 -7.13 9.01 -21.84
C ASP A 175 -7.36 8.74 -23.35
N LEU A 176 -6.45 7.96 -23.93
CA LEU A 176 -6.53 7.31 -25.23
C LEU A 176 -6.58 5.78 -25.01
N HIS A 177 -7.74 5.20 -25.26
CA HIS A 177 -8.01 3.78 -25.17
C HIS A 177 -7.84 3.05 -26.51
N LYS A 178 -7.85 1.71 -26.46
CA LYS A 178 -7.68 0.89 -27.66
C LYS A 178 -8.90 1.00 -28.57
N GLY A 179 -8.65 1.37 -29.83
CA GLY A 179 -9.67 1.49 -30.88
C GLY A 179 -10.10 2.93 -31.14
N GLU A 180 -9.62 3.88 -30.35
CA GLU A 180 -9.88 5.30 -30.53
C GLU A 180 -8.85 5.95 -31.47
N SER A 181 -9.24 7.06 -32.11
CA SER A 181 -8.41 7.77 -33.08
C SER A 181 -7.38 8.67 -32.40
N ALA A 182 -6.10 8.38 -32.59
CA ALA A 182 -5.00 9.16 -32.00
C ALA A 182 -4.91 10.60 -32.55
N SER A 183 -5.28 10.83 -33.82
CA SER A 183 -5.27 12.19 -34.39
C SER A 183 -6.38 13.04 -33.77
N VAL A 184 -7.60 12.51 -33.70
CA VAL A 184 -8.75 13.18 -33.07
C VAL A 184 -8.47 13.43 -31.59
N PHE A 185 -7.82 12.50 -30.91
CA PHE A 185 -7.36 12.69 -29.54
C PHE A 185 -6.42 13.89 -29.39
N LEU A 186 -5.37 13.95 -30.22
CA LEU A 186 -4.37 15.01 -30.14
C LEU A 186 -4.97 16.38 -30.48
N ASP A 187 -5.89 16.46 -31.43
CA ASP A 187 -6.59 17.70 -31.77
C ASP A 187 -7.54 18.14 -30.64
N GLY A 188 -8.29 17.21 -30.05
CA GLY A 188 -9.12 17.49 -28.87
C GLY A 188 -8.29 17.96 -27.67
N VAL A 189 -7.17 17.29 -27.38
CA VAL A 189 -6.23 17.73 -26.33
C VAL A 189 -5.70 19.12 -26.64
N ARG A 190 -5.30 19.42 -27.89
CA ARG A 190 -4.80 20.75 -28.27
C ARG A 190 -5.83 21.85 -27.96
N VAL A 191 -7.10 21.63 -28.33
CA VAL A 191 -8.19 22.59 -28.06
C VAL A 191 -8.42 22.77 -26.57
N ILE A 192 -8.53 21.68 -25.80
CA ILE A 192 -8.72 21.74 -24.35
C ILE A 192 -7.56 22.51 -23.69
N LEU A 193 -6.31 22.20 -24.06
CA LEU A 193 -5.14 22.86 -23.48
C LEU A 193 -5.05 24.35 -23.84
N ALA A 194 -5.41 24.73 -25.07
CA ALA A 194 -5.42 26.12 -25.50
C ALA A 194 -6.46 26.97 -24.75
N ALA A 195 -7.58 26.37 -24.34
CA ALA A 195 -8.67 27.06 -23.65
C ALA A 195 -8.52 27.08 -22.11
N ILE A 196 -7.63 26.28 -21.51
CA ILE A 196 -7.44 26.23 -20.05
C ILE A 196 -7.10 27.59 -19.40
N PRO A 197 -6.34 28.51 -20.02
CA PRO A 197 -6.11 29.82 -19.43
C PRO A 197 -7.41 30.58 -19.08
N GLU A 198 -8.47 30.41 -19.88
CA GLU A 198 -9.81 30.96 -19.59
C GLU A 198 -10.37 30.35 -18.30
N LEU A 199 -10.33 29.01 -18.19
CA LEU A 199 -10.77 28.29 -16.99
C LEU A 199 -9.97 28.68 -15.73
N LEU A 200 -8.65 28.90 -15.85
CA LEU A 200 -7.83 29.33 -14.73
C LEU A 200 -8.22 30.73 -14.25
N GLN A 201 -8.58 31.63 -15.16
CA GLN A 201 -9.07 32.95 -14.78
C GLN A 201 -10.35 32.83 -13.94
N ASP A 202 -11.29 32.01 -14.37
CA ASP A 202 -12.58 31.80 -13.69
C ASP A 202 -12.44 31.09 -12.34
N LEU A 203 -11.50 30.14 -12.23
CA LEU A 203 -11.25 29.39 -11.01
C LEU A 203 -10.23 30.07 -10.07
N HIS A 204 -9.73 31.25 -10.42
CA HIS A 204 -8.60 31.90 -9.72
C HIS A 204 -7.40 30.95 -9.57
N GLY A 205 -7.04 30.28 -10.66
CA GLY A 205 -5.90 29.39 -10.76
C GLY A 205 -4.64 30.11 -11.26
N SER A 206 -3.47 29.66 -10.79
CA SER A 206 -2.19 30.29 -11.09
C SER A 206 -1.25 29.47 -11.93
N ARG A 207 -1.27 28.14 -11.85
CA ARG A 207 -0.25 27.30 -12.50
C ARG A 207 -0.88 26.11 -13.21
N LEU A 208 -0.30 25.77 -14.36
CA LEU A 208 -0.68 24.62 -15.18
C LEU A 208 0.55 23.73 -15.36
N HIS A 209 0.41 22.44 -15.14
CA HIS A 209 1.46 21.44 -15.37
C HIS A 209 0.85 20.17 -15.94
N PHE A 210 1.68 19.36 -16.57
CA PHE A 210 1.22 18.13 -17.22
C PHE A 210 2.01 16.94 -16.73
N GLN A 211 1.37 15.76 -16.80
CA GLN A 211 2.03 14.51 -16.50
C GLN A 211 1.73 13.49 -17.60
N ILE A 212 2.80 12.99 -18.24
CA ILE A 212 2.72 12.03 -19.34
C ILE A 212 3.59 10.82 -18.99
N ALA A 213 3.14 9.61 -19.32
CA ALA A 213 3.95 8.41 -19.13
C ALA A 213 5.24 8.45 -19.95
N ASP A 214 6.34 7.93 -19.39
CA ASP A 214 7.64 7.99 -20.05
C ASP A 214 7.69 7.18 -21.36
N ARG A 215 6.84 6.13 -21.46
CA ARG A 215 6.71 5.22 -22.60
C ARG A 215 5.27 4.73 -22.70
N ASP A 216 4.86 4.37 -23.92
CA ASP A 216 3.52 3.82 -24.22
C ASP A 216 2.40 4.64 -23.56
N ALA A 217 2.49 5.97 -23.68
CA ALA A 217 1.51 6.88 -23.12
C ALA A 217 0.13 6.55 -23.70
N ALA A 218 -0.85 6.52 -22.80
CA ALA A 218 -2.25 6.28 -23.12
C ALA A 218 -3.09 7.51 -22.77
N GLY A 219 -2.48 8.69 -22.72
CA GLY A 219 -3.15 9.90 -22.26
C GLY A 219 -2.22 10.93 -21.61
N ILE A 220 -2.83 11.96 -21.08
CA ILE A 220 -2.20 13.08 -20.37
C ILE A 220 -3.03 13.45 -19.15
N HIS A 221 -2.36 13.64 -18.01
CA HIS A 221 -2.99 14.30 -16.87
C HIS A 221 -2.65 15.78 -16.93
N VAL A 222 -3.68 16.63 -16.88
CA VAL A 222 -3.56 18.08 -16.93
C VAL A 222 -3.87 18.62 -15.55
N GLY A 223 -2.86 19.07 -14.82
CA GLY A 223 -3.02 19.55 -13.45
C GLY A 223 -2.90 21.06 -13.35
N PHE A 224 -3.73 21.66 -12.52
CA PHE A 224 -3.62 23.08 -12.23
C PHE A 224 -3.81 23.41 -10.75
N LEU A 225 -3.16 24.49 -10.33
CA LEU A 225 -3.11 24.99 -8.96
C LEU A 225 -4.07 26.16 -8.80
N LEU A 226 -4.93 26.09 -7.79
CA LEU A 226 -5.83 27.17 -7.38
C LEU A 226 -5.11 28.09 -6.39
N ASP A 227 -5.36 29.40 -6.46
CA ASP A 227 -4.78 30.36 -5.54
C ASP A 227 -5.33 30.17 -4.12
N GLN A 228 -6.65 29.95 -4.05
CA GLN A 228 -7.38 29.62 -2.83
C GLN A 228 -7.99 28.22 -2.92
N PRO A 229 -8.13 27.51 -1.79
CA PRO A 229 -8.87 26.25 -1.77
C PRO A 229 -10.35 26.46 -2.09
N SER A 230 -10.86 25.72 -3.07
CA SER A 230 -12.27 25.73 -3.48
C SER A 230 -12.97 24.46 -3.00
N GLU A 231 -14.30 24.52 -2.82
CA GLU A 231 -15.10 23.32 -2.59
C GLU A 231 -14.93 22.33 -3.76
N SER A 232 -14.66 21.08 -3.43
CA SER A 232 -14.30 20.03 -4.40
C SER A 232 -15.43 19.74 -5.40
N GLU A 233 -16.68 19.77 -4.93
CA GLU A 233 -17.86 19.53 -5.76
C GLU A 233 -18.14 20.70 -6.70
N ASP A 234 -18.05 21.93 -6.20
CA ASP A 234 -18.23 23.15 -6.99
C ASP A 234 -17.14 23.30 -8.06
N MET A 235 -15.88 23.04 -7.69
CA MET A 235 -14.76 23.03 -8.63
C MET A 235 -15.00 22.00 -9.75
N ALA A 236 -15.39 20.78 -9.39
CA ALA A 236 -15.65 19.73 -10.39
C ALA A 236 -16.86 20.07 -11.28
N ALA A 237 -17.89 20.71 -10.74
CA ALA A 237 -19.05 21.17 -11.49
C ALA A 237 -18.68 22.29 -12.47
N ALA A 238 -17.91 23.29 -12.03
CA ALA A 238 -17.45 24.39 -12.87
C ALA A 238 -16.59 23.90 -14.05
N VAL A 239 -15.65 22.98 -13.78
CA VAL A 239 -14.82 22.36 -14.83
C VAL A 239 -15.68 21.60 -15.85
N ARG A 240 -16.71 20.88 -15.40
CA ARG A 240 -17.61 20.14 -16.31
C ARG A 240 -18.48 21.06 -17.14
N LEU A 241 -18.99 22.15 -16.56
CA LEU A 241 -19.74 23.16 -17.28
C LEU A 241 -18.88 23.76 -18.39
N TRP A 242 -17.67 24.20 -18.05
CA TRP A 242 -16.69 24.73 -19.00
C TRP A 242 -16.35 23.72 -20.12
N LEU A 243 -16.17 22.43 -19.80
CA LEU A 243 -15.95 21.39 -20.82
C LEU A 243 -17.16 21.19 -21.75
N GLY A 244 -18.39 21.41 -21.24
CA GLY A 244 -19.61 21.41 -22.05
C GLY A 244 -19.66 22.59 -23.01
N GLU A 245 -19.41 23.80 -22.50
CA GLU A 245 -19.36 25.02 -23.32
C GLU A 245 -18.24 24.96 -24.37
N LEU A 246 -17.09 24.37 -24.03
CA LEU A 246 -16.02 24.14 -24.98
C LEU A 246 -16.41 23.14 -26.07
N ALA A 247 -17.16 22.10 -25.72
CA ALA A 247 -17.69 21.14 -26.68
C ALA A 247 -18.66 21.81 -27.66
N ASP A 248 -19.52 22.71 -27.18
CA ASP A 248 -20.44 23.48 -28.01
C ASP A 248 -19.69 24.43 -28.96
N ARG A 249 -18.65 25.13 -28.47
CA ARG A 249 -17.77 25.99 -29.30
C ARG A 249 -17.03 25.22 -30.40
N HIS A 250 -16.70 23.95 -30.15
CA HIS A 250 -15.95 23.07 -31.05
C HIS A 250 -16.76 21.84 -31.46
N HIS A 251 -18.04 22.04 -31.79
CA HIS A 251 -19.01 20.97 -32.03
C HIS A 251 -18.53 19.91 -33.03
N GLU A 252 -17.97 20.30 -34.18
CA GLU A 252 -17.51 19.35 -35.19
C GLU A 252 -16.40 18.42 -34.67
N LEU A 253 -15.44 18.96 -33.90
CA LEU A 253 -14.37 18.17 -33.31
C LEU A 253 -14.88 17.28 -32.18
N HIS A 254 -15.84 17.77 -31.38
CA HIS A 254 -16.46 16.99 -30.32
C HIS A 254 -17.30 15.81 -30.87
N GLU A 255 -18.02 16.01 -31.98
CA GLU A 255 -18.72 14.94 -32.69
C GLU A 255 -17.74 13.92 -33.27
N ALA A 256 -16.64 14.38 -33.87
CA ALA A 256 -15.58 13.49 -34.36
C ALA A 256 -14.94 12.69 -33.20
N TRP A 257 -14.77 13.32 -32.05
CA TRP A 257 -14.29 12.70 -30.81
C TRP A 257 -15.24 11.59 -30.33
N ILE A 258 -16.54 11.86 -30.21
CA ILE A 258 -17.53 10.85 -29.81
C ILE A 258 -17.59 9.71 -30.84
N THR A 259 -17.63 10.04 -32.12
CA THR A 259 -17.67 9.06 -33.23
C THR A 259 -16.43 8.17 -33.25
N SER A 260 -15.29 8.70 -32.79
CA SER A 260 -14.04 7.96 -32.64
C SER A 260 -13.98 7.06 -31.39
N GLY A 261 -15.09 6.93 -30.65
CA GLY A 261 -15.22 6.01 -29.51
C GLY A 261 -14.93 6.62 -28.14
N PHE A 262 -14.54 7.90 -28.07
CA PHE A 262 -14.27 8.57 -26.81
C PHE A 262 -15.56 8.97 -26.08
N ARG A 263 -15.47 9.21 -24.78
CA ARG A 263 -16.57 9.82 -24.00
C ARG A 263 -16.69 11.31 -24.30
N PRO A 264 -17.89 11.91 -24.21
CA PRO A 264 -18.06 13.36 -24.32
C PRO A 264 -17.16 14.12 -23.33
N TRP A 265 -16.60 15.27 -23.71
CA TRP A 265 -15.70 16.07 -22.85
C TRP A 265 -16.27 16.38 -21.46
N ILE A 266 -17.58 16.65 -21.34
CA ILE A 266 -18.24 16.85 -20.03
C ILE A 266 -18.15 15.64 -19.07
N LYS A 267 -17.85 14.45 -19.61
CA LYS A 267 -17.65 13.20 -18.85
C LYS A 267 -16.18 12.89 -18.56
N THR A 268 -15.25 13.80 -18.90
CA THR A 268 -13.84 13.71 -18.52
C THR A 268 -13.71 13.57 -17.00
N GLU A 269 -12.78 12.73 -16.55
CA GLU A 269 -12.55 12.53 -15.13
C GLU A 269 -11.85 13.77 -14.55
N VAL A 270 -12.45 14.33 -13.50
CA VAL A 270 -11.93 15.49 -12.76
C VAL A 270 -11.49 15.01 -11.38
N PHE A 271 -10.25 15.33 -11.04
CA PHE A 271 -9.59 14.92 -9.82
C PHE A 271 -9.04 16.10 -9.03
N PRO A 272 -8.79 15.95 -7.72
CA PRO A 272 -9.20 14.80 -6.93
C PRO A 272 -10.73 14.73 -6.83
N CYS A 273 -11.31 13.55 -6.56
CA CYS A 273 -12.73 13.42 -6.27
C CYS A 273 -12.97 12.50 -5.06
N LYS A 274 -14.18 12.54 -4.48
CA LYS A 274 -14.51 11.79 -3.27
C LYS A 274 -14.62 10.28 -3.51
N THR A 275 -14.96 9.86 -4.72
CA THR A 275 -15.25 8.46 -5.08
C THR A 275 -14.06 7.72 -5.67
N ASN A 276 -13.21 8.41 -6.43
CA ASN A 276 -12.04 7.83 -7.10
C ASN A 276 -10.75 8.53 -6.66
N GLY A 277 -9.74 7.74 -6.34
CA GLY A 277 -8.44 8.26 -5.91
C GLY A 277 -7.55 8.58 -7.10
N PHE A 278 -6.83 9.71 -7.06
CA PHE A 278 -5.84 10.09 -8.06
C PHE A 278 -4.42 9.94 -7.52
N ARG A 279 -3.43 9.79 -8.40
CA ARG A 279 -2.02 9.68 -8.03
C ARG A 279 -1.39 11.07 -7.92
N LEU A 280 -0.55 11.28 -6.91
CA LEU A 280 0.22 12.52 -6.77
C LEU A 280 1.22 12.66 -7.94
N PRO A 281 1.57 13.90 -8.34
CA PRO A 281 2.54 14.14 -9.40
C PRO A 281 3.97 13.79 -8.96
N LEU A 282 4.91 13.85 -9.90
CA LEU A 282 6.31 13.40 -9.70
C LEU A 282 6.44 11.90 -9.36
N CYS A 283 5.39 11.13 -9.66
CA CYS A 283 5.42 9.67 -9.58
C CYS A 283 6.39 9.07 -10.60
N ARG A 284 7.03 7.94 -10.24
CA ARG A 284 7.85 7.14 -11.17
C ARG A 284 7.09 6.74 -12.44
N GLY A 285 7.83 6.60 -13.54
CA GLY A 285 7.32 6.14 -14.84
C GLY A 285 6.53 7.20 -15.61
N ARG A 286 6.59 8.45 -15.15
CA ARG A 286 5.96 9.60 -15.78
C ARG A 286 6.90 10.79 -15.72
N THR A 287 6.86 11.61 -16.75
CA THR A 287 7.56 12.88 -16.84
C THR A 287 6.58 14.00 -16.53
N MET A 288 6.99 14.92 -15.66
CA MET A 288 6.27 16.17 -15.45
C MET A 288 6.71 17.18 -16.50
N LEU A 289 5.75 17.83 -17.14
CA LEU A 289 5.99 18.99 -18.00
C LEU A 289 5.51 20.23 -17.25
N VAL A 290 6.42 21.17 -17.02
CA VAL A 290 6.15 22.44 -16.35
C VAL A 290 6.37 23.58 -17.35
N ASP A 291 7.48 24.30 -17.28
CA ASP A 291 8.01 25.17 -18.35
C ASP A 291 8.74 24.36 -19.44
N ARG A 292 9.24 23.18 -19.05
CA ARG A 292 9.93 22.18 -19.87
C ARG A 292 9.73 20.78 -19.27
N PRO A 293 10.11 19.69 -19.98
CA PRO A 293 10.16 18.38 -19.35
C PRO A 293 11.15 18.37 -18.18
N LEU A 294 10.68 17.96 -16.99
CA LEU A 294 11.56 17.79 -15.85
C LEU A 294 12.52 16.62 -16.09
N VAL A 295 13.81 16.93 -16.03
CA VAL A 295 14.87 15.94 -16.20
C VAL A 295 14.92 15.02 -14.99
N LEU A 296 15.12 13.72 -15.23
CA LEU A 296 15.46 12.80 -14.15
C LEU A 296 16.86 13.13 -13.64
N LEU A 297 16.98 13.40 -12.34
CA LEU A 297 18.26 13.55 -11.67
C LEU A 297 19.13 12.29 -11.89
N PRO A 298 20.47 12.38 -11.74
CA PRO A 298 21.39 11.25 -11.99
C PRO A 298 21.07 9.94 -11.24
N ASN A 299 20.27 10.03 -10.18
CA ASN A 299 19.76 8.90 -9.41
C ASN A 299 18.37 8.40 -9.86
N GLY A 300 17.92 8.78 -11.06
CA GLY A 300 16.65 8.39 -11.67
C GLY A 300 15.41 9.05 -11.06
N LYS A 301 15.56 10.16 -10.32
CA LYS A 301 14.47 10.80 -9.57
C LYS A 301 13.96 12.05 -10.26
N GLN A 302 12.66 12.31 -10.17
CA GLN A 302 12.07 13.58 -10.58
C GLN A 302 12.61 14.75 -9.73
N ASP A 303 12.86 15.89 -10.36
CA ASP A 303 13.40 17.08 -9.70
C ASP A 303 12.30 17.85 -8.94
N LEU A 304 12.13 17.49 -7.67
CA LEU A 304 11.19 18.17 -6.78
C LEU A 304 11.50 19.66 -6.60
N CYS A 305 12.77 20.06 -6.60
CA CYS A 305 13.12 21.45 -6.32
C CYS A 305 12.71 22.31 -7.52
N ALA A 306 12.98 21.85 -8.74
CA ALA A 306 12.51 22.51 -9.96
C ALA A 306 10.97 22.59 -10.02
N PHE A 307 10.28 21.50 -9.67
CA PHE A 307 8.81 21.49 -9.62
C PHE A 307 8.26 22.52 -8.62
N MET A 308 8.78 22.54 -7.39
CA MET A 308 8.33 23.49 -6.37
C MET A 308 8.72 24.94 -6.71
N ALA A 309 9.88 25.15 -7.34
CA ALA A 309 10.28 26.46 -7.84
C ALA A 309 9.34 26.96 -8.95
N PHE A 310 8.89 26.08 -9.86
CA PHE A 310 7.88 26.41 -10.87
C PHE A 310 6.53 26.79 -10.23
N LEU A 311 6.04 25.99 -9.27
CA LEU A 311 4.76 26.28 -8.62
C LEU A 311 4.74 27.61 -7.87
N ASN A 312 5.88 28.02 -7.30
CA ASN A 312 6.00 29.25 -6.51
C ASN A 312 6.55 30.46 -7.30
N GLY A 313 7.18 30.22 -8.45
CA GLY A 313 7.84 31.24 -9.28
C GLY A 313 6.93 31.79 -10.37
N THR A 314 7.42 32.69 -11.21
CA THR A 314 6.64 33.34 -12.29
C THR A 314 6.92 32.76 -13.68
N THR A 315 7.62 31.63 -13.75
CA THR A 315 7.97 30.99 -15.04
C THR A 315 6.70 30.58 -15.78
N PRO A 316 6.58 30.88 -17.08
CA PRO A 316 5.42 30.48 -17.88
C PRO A 316 5.35 28.96 -18.04
N THR A 317 4.11 28.45 -18.14
CA THR A 317 3.85 27.05 -18.50
C THR A 317 4.33 26.75 -19.91
N MET A 318 4.76 25.51 -20.15
CA MET A 318 5.15 25.00 -21.45
C MET A 318 4.03 25.22 -22.49
N PRO A 319 4.34 25.79 -23.67
CA PRO A 319 3.34 26.06 -24.70
C PRO A 319 2.58 24.79 -25.14
N THR A 320 1.28 24.94 -25.42
CA THR A 320 0.39 23.84 -25.82
C THR A 320 0.96 22.96 -26.92
N ASP A 321 1.48 23.54 -28.00
CA ASP A 321 2.01 22.77 -29.13
C ASP A 321 3.23 21.91 -28.73
N ASN A 322 4.05 22.39 -27.79
CA ASN A 322 5.19 21.63 -27.29
C ASN A 322 4.71 20.46 -26.41
N VAL A 323 3.63 20.64 -25.63
CA VAL A 323 3.02 19.57 -24.82
C VAL A 323 2.39 18.51 -25.73
N VAL A 324 1.61 18.92 -26.73
CA VAL A 324 0.97 18.03 -27.70
C VAL A 324 2.01 17.26 -28.50
N LYS A 325 3.09 17.91 -28.94
CA LYS A 325 4.23 17.24 -29.59
C LYS A 325 4.86 16.20 -28.68
N TYR A 326 5.15 16.55 -27.43
CA TYR A 326 5.76 15.62 -26.46
C TYR A 326 4.86 14.40 -26.19
N LEU A 327 3.54 14.61 -26.14
CA LEU A 327 2.54 13.57 -26.00
C LEU A 327 2.52 12.66 -27.22
N ALA A 328 2.40 13.22 -28.42
CA ALA A 328 2.35 12.48 -29.69
C ALA A 328 3.54 11.55 -29.88
N GLU A 329 4.75 11.99 -29.53
CA GLU A 329 5.98 11.19 -29.57
C GLU A 329 5.96 9.97 -28.64
N ARG A 330 5.09 9.96 -27.63
CA ARG A 330 5.02 8.91 -26.59
C ARG A 330 3.73 8.11 -26.62
N LEU A 331 2.73 8.53 -27.39
CA LEU A 331 1.49 7.79 -27.52
C LEU A 331 1.78 6.38 -28.02
N LYS A 332 1.13 5.40 -27.41
CA LYS A 332 1.17 4.03 -27.88
C LYS A 332 0.45 3.97 -29.23
N THR A 333 1.19 4.00 -30.33
CA THR A 333 0.63 3.85 -31.67
C THR A 333 -0.07 2.49 -31.76
N PRO A 334 -1.37 2.42 -32.06
CA PRO A 334 -1.96 1.17 -32.49
C PRO A 334 -1.39 0.85 -33.87
N ASP A 335 -0.73 -0.30 -34.03
CA ASP A 335 -0.67 -0.92 -35.36
C ASP A 335 -2.12 -1.12 -35.81
N PRO A 336 -2.61 -0.44 -36.85
CA PRO A 336 -3.90 -0.75 -37.41
C PRO A 336 -3.69 -2.03 -38.22
N ALA A 337 -4.09 -3.18 -37.67
CA ALA A 337 -4.45 -4.29 -38.53
C ALA A 337 -5.59 -3.78 -39.44
N PRO A 338 -5.45 -3.87 -40.77
CA PRO A 338 -6.43 -3.28 -41.69
C PRO A 338 -7.81 -3.88 -41.40
N ALA A 339 -8.78 -2.98 -41.23
CA ALA A 339 -10.17 -3.34 -41.06
C ALA A 339 -10.61 -4.20 -42.25
N LYS A 340 -10.89 -5.49 -42.00
CA LYS A 340 -11.66 -6.29 -42.94
C LYS A 340 -13.06 -5.71 -42.97
N VAL A 341 -13.36 -5.01 -44.05
CA VAL A 341 -14.71 -4.70 -44.52
C VAL A 341 -15.45 -6.02 -44.64
N ASN A 342 -16.25 -6.37 -43.64
CA ASN A 342 -17.27 -7.40 -43.80
C ASN A 342 -18.57 -6.71 -44.17
N GLN A 343 -18.91 -6.90 -45.43
CA GLN A 343 -20.12 -6.49 -46.09
C GLN A 343 -21.37 -6.93 -45.30
N GLN A 344 -22.37 -6.07 -45.37
CA GLN A 344 -23.74 -6.30 -44.91
C GLN A 344 -24.34 -7.57 -45.53
N GLY A 345 -25.11 -8.32 -44.73
CA GLY A 345 -26.00 -9.40 -45.15
C GLY A 345 -27.01 -9.71 -44.03
N PRO A 346 -28.25 -10.13 -44.35
CA PRO A 346 -29.45 -9.51 -43.79
C PRO A 346 -29.97 -10.11 -42.48
N THR A 347 -30.73 -9.27 -41.79
CA THR A 347 -31.64 -9.51 -40.67
C THR A 347 -32.34 -10.88 -40.67
N LYS A 348 -32.14 -11.64 -39.58
CA LYS A 348 -33.13 -12.62 -39.10
C LYS A 348 -33.56 -12.25 -37.69
N THR A 349 -34.79 -11.75 -37.64
CA THR A 349 -35.66 -11.57 -36.48
C THR A 349 -35.88 -12.91 -35.76
N GLY A 350 -35.67 -12.91 -34.45
CA GLY A 350 -36.02 -14.02 -33.55
C GLY A 350 -35.78 -13.58 -32.10
N PRO A 351 -36.78 -13.64 -31.21
CA PRO A 351 -36.69 -13.06 -29.87
C PRO A 351 -35.81 -13.94 -28.99
N ARG A 352 -34.55 -13.53 -28.78
CA ARG A 352 -33.70 -14.14 -27.76
C ARG A 352 -33.92 -13.43 -26.45
N LEU A 353 -34.63 -14.12 -25.55
CA LEU A 353 -34.85 -13.79 -24.14
C LEU A 353 -33.64 -13.08 -23.53
N ALA A 354 -33.91 -11.88 -22.99
CA ALA A 354 -32.97 -11.07 -22.25
C ALA A 354 -32.41 -11.90 -21.09
N THR A 355 -31.13 -12.26 -21.19
CA THR A 355 -30.36 -12.70 -20.03
C THR A 355 -30.04 -11.45 -19.22
N PRO A 356 -30.37 -11.38 -17.92
CA PRO A 356 -30.00 -10.24 -17.10
C PRO A 356 -28.48 -10.10 -17.10
N LYS A 357 -27.98 -8.90 -17.40
CA LYS A 357 -26.58 -8.55 -17.10
C LYS A 357 -26.41 -8.70 -15.59
N PRO A 358 -25.49 -9.54 -15.08
CA PRO A 358 -25.20 -9.53 -13.66
C PRO A 358 -24.49 -8.22 -13.34
N ASP A 359 -25.02 -7.54 -12.32
CA ASP A 359 -24.49 -6.33 -11.73
C ASP A 359 -22.97 -6.36 -11.61
N THR A 360 -22.37 -5.23 -11.96
CA THR A 360 -20.98 -4.86 -11.67
C THR A 360 -20.75 -4.79 -10.16
N LEU A 361 -20.57 -5.96 -9.54
CA LEU A 361 -20.13 -6.14 -8.16
C LEU A 361 -18.98 -7.17 -8.15
N SER A 362 -17.74 -6.70 -8.16
CA SER A 362 -16.70 -7.18 -7.22
C SER A 362 -15.33 -6.56 -7.48
N GLN A 363 -14.84 -5.86 -6.45
CA GLN A 363 -13.43 -5.80 -6.14
C GLN A 363 -12.87 -7.24 -6.14
N LYS A 364 -11.99 -7.58 -7.09
CA LYS A 364 -11.30 -8.88 -7.08
C LYS A 364 -10.31 -8.91 -5.92
N THR A 365 -10.65 -9.63 -4.87
CA THR A 365 -9.73 -10.00 -3.78
C THR A 365 -8.65 -10.94 -4.35
N ARG A 366 -7.49 -10.42 -4.75
CA ARG A 366 -6.38 -11.23 -5.29
C ARG A 366 -5.72 -12.08 -4.21
N ILE A 367 -5.15 -13.22 -4.62
CA ILE A 367 -4.38 -14.10 -3.73
C ILE A 367 -3.01 -13.48 -3.41
N ILE A 368 -2.59 -13.57 -2.14
CA ILE A 368 -1.26 -13.12 -1.70
C ILE A 368 -0.26 -14.28 -1.79
N TRP A 369 0.62 -14.25 -2.79
CA TRP A 369 1.61 -15.32 -3.03
C TRP A 369 2.95 -15.13 -2.30
N LYS A 370 3.40 -13.89 -2.08
CA LYS A 370 4.78 -13.59 -1.65
C LYS A 370 5.14 -14.27 -0.32
N GLY A 371 6.08 -15.22 -0.36
CA GLY A 371 6.54 -15.98 0.79
C GLY A 371 5.51 -16.99 1.35
N ARG A 372 4.38 -17.18 0.66
CA ARG A 372 3.26 -18.03 1.09
C ARG A 372 2.77 -19.00 0.01
N THR A 373 3.49 -19.17 -1.10
CA THR A 373 3.04 -20.01 -2.22
C THR A 373 2.58 -21.41 -1.79
N ARG A 374 3.39 -22.14 -0.99
CA ARG A 374 3.02 -23.49 -0.50
C ARG A 374 1.73 -23.48 0.35
N PRO A 375 1.66 -22.78 1.49
CA PRO A 375 0.47 -22.81 2.34
C PRO A 375 -0.76 -22.24 1.64
N THR A 376 -0.59 -21.27 0.74
CA THR A 376 -1.70 -20.72 -0.06
C THR A 376 -2.28 -21.76 -1.02
N LEU A 377 -1.43 -22.50 -1.76
CA LEU A 377 -1.90 -23.56 -2.66
C LEU A 377 -2.64 -24.66 -1.91
N VAL A 378 -2.04 -25.15 -0.82
CA VAL A 378 -2.63 -26.21 0.00
C VAL A 378 -3.98 -25.75 0.57
N ARG A 379 -4.04 -24.57 1.19
CA ARG A 379 -5.30 -24.05 1.75
C ARG A 379 -6.36 -23.79 0.69
N PHE A 380 -5.98 -23.34 -0.50
CA PHE A 380 -6.92 -23.13 -1.59
C PHE A 380 -7.55 -24.46 -2.03
N TRP A 381 -6.74 -25.47 -2.33
CA TRP A 381 -7.23 -26.76 -2.82
C TRP A 381 -7.95 -27.59 -1.74
N LEU A 382 -7.70 -27.31 -0.45
CA LEU A 382 -8.46 -27.88 0.67
C LEU A 382 -9.74 -27.08 1.01
N GLY A 383 -10.05 -26.00 0.29
CA GLY A 383 -11.26 -25.22 0.53
C GLY A 383 -11.19 -24.29 1.75
N HIS A 384 -10.00 -24.06 2.32
CA HIS A 384 -9.80 -23.21 3.50
C HIS A 384 -9.52 -21.73 3.18
N TYR A 385 -9.25 -21.40 1.92
CA TYR A 385 -8.95 -20.03 1.48
C TYR A 385 -9.21 -19.87 -0.01
N ASN A 386 -10.42 -19.42 -0.38
CA ASN A 386 -10.89 -19.39 -1.77
C ASN A 386 -11.52 -18.02 -2.11
N PRO A 387 -10.71 -16.95 -2.26
CA PRO A 387 -11.23 -15.62 -2.57
C PRO A 387 -12.02 -15.56 -3.90
N LYS A 388 -13.00 -14.66 -3.99
CA LYS A 388 -13.86 -14.55 -5.19
C LYS A 388 -13.03 -14.27 -6.45
N GLY A 389 -13.23 -15.10 -7.48
CA GLY A 389 -12.57 -14.98 -8.78
C GLY A 389 -11.10 -15.39 -8.83
N SER A 390 -10.59 -16.13 -7.84
CA SER A 390 -9.16 -16.47 -7.73
C SER A 390 -8.73 -17.76 -8.42
N LEU A 391 -9.65 -18.58 -8.95
CA LEU A 391 -9.33 -19.90 -9.53
C LEU A 391 -8.24 -19.81 -10.62
N ASN A 392 -8.38 -18.89 -11.58
CA ASN A 392 -7.42 -18.74 -12.68
C ASN A 392 -6.02 -18.34 -12.19
N GLU A 393 -5.94 -17.60 -11.08
CA GLU A 393 -4.65 -17.19 -10.49
C GLU A 393 -3.92 -18.41 -9.90
N VAL A 394 -4.66 -19.29 -9.22
CA VAL A 394 -4.12 -20.55 -8.69
C VAL A 394 -3.72 -21.48 -9.81
N LEU A 395 -4.57 -21.67 -10.81
CA LEU A 395 -4.28 -22.51 -11.97
C LEU A 395 -3.01 -22.03 -12.68
N ALA A 396 -2.82 -20.72 -12.88
CA ALA A 396 -1.61 -20.20 -13.50
C ALA A 396 -0.33 -20.55 -12.71
N VAL A 397 -0.38 -20.54 -11.37
CA VAL A 397 0.76 -20.94 -10.52
C VAL A 397 0.98 -22.44 -10.55
N ASN A 398 -0.08 -23.24 -10.41
CA ASN A 398 -0.01 -24.69 -10.50
C ASN A 398 0.52 -25.13 -11.88
N CYS A 399 -0.01 -24.64 -13.00
CA CYS A 399 0.48 -24.99 -14.34
C CYS A 399 1.97 -24.70 -14.52
N ARG A 400 2.50 -23.65 -13.91
CA ARG A 400 3.95 -23.38 -13.93
C ARG A 400 4.73 -24.38 -13.09
N LEU A 401 4.24 -24.73 -11.91
CA LEU A 401 4.86 -25.76 -11.08
C LEU A 401 4.81 -27.14 -11.77
N ALA A 402 3.79 -27.41 -12.59
CA ALA A 402 3.67 -28.67 -13.34
C ALA A 402 4.88 -28.90 -14.24
N THR A 403 5.35 -27.85 -14.93
CA THR A 403 6.56 -27.93 -15.78
C THR A 403 7.81 -28.36 -15.02
N LEU A 404 7.84 -28.21 -13.69
CA LEU A 404 8.96 -28.62 -12.85
C LEU A 404 8.71 -29.96 -12.15
N PHE A 405 7.52 -30.22 -11.63
CA PHE A 405 7.22 -31.43 -10.86
C PHE A 405 6.77 -32.62 -11.73
N LEU A 406 6.27 -32.35 -12.93
CA LEU A 406 5.78 -33.32 -13.91
C LEU A 406 6.37 -32.98 -15.29
N PRO A 407 7.72 -32.95 -15.45
CA PRO A 407 8.33 -32.63 -16.73
C PRO A 407 7.85 -33.62 -17.80
N GLU A 408 7.57 -33.09 -19.00
CA GLU A 408 7.10 -33.86 -20.16
C GLU A 408 5.78 -34.62 -19.96
N GLN A 409 5.05 -34.35 -18.88
CA GLN A 409 3.79 -35.01 -18.51
C GLN A 409 2.62 -34.00 -18.49
N GLU A 410 2.41 -33.30 -19.62
CA GLU A 410 1.34 -32.28 -19.76
C GLU A 410 -0.05 -32.86 -19.48
N GLU A 411 -0.40 -34.01 -20.07
CA GLU A 411 -1.71 -34.64 -19.88
C GLU A 411 -1.94 -35.06 -18.42
N ARG A 412 -0.95 -35.70 -17.78
CA ARG A 412 -1.04 -36.08 -16.36
C ARG A 412 -1.20 -34.85 -15.45
N ALA A 413 -0.54 -33.73 -15.78
CA ALA A 413 -0.70 -32.50 -15.04
C ALA A 413 -2.11 -31.89 -15.22
N ALA A 414 -2.69 -32.00 -16.41
CA ALA A 414 -4.07 -31.59 -16.67
C ALA A 414 -5.06 -32.45 -15.87
N GLU A 415 -4.95 -33.78 -15.94
CA GLU A 415 -5.78 -34.73 -15.20
C GLU A 415 -5.76 -34.48 -13.68
N CYS A 416 -4.55 -34.22 -13.14
CA CYS A 416 -4.37 -33.92 -11.72
C CYS A 416 -5.08 -32.62 -11.33
N LEU A 417 -4.95 -31.56 -12.13
CA LEU A 417 -5.56 -30.27 -11.84
C LEU A 417 -7.07 -30.27 -12.07
N ASP A 418 -7.57 -31.00 -13.07
CA ASP A 418 -9.00 -31.21 -13.26
C ASP A 418 -9.60 -31.96 -12.08
N THR A 419 -8.91 -32.98 -11.56
CA THR A 419 -9.29 -33.68 -10.33
C THR A 419 -9.34 -32.70 -9.15
N PHE A 420 -8.33 -31.86 -8.96
CA PHE A 420 -8.31 -30.88 -7.87
C PHE A 420 -9.46 -29.87 -7.94
N VAL A 421 -9.83 -29.44 -9.14
CA VAL A 421 -10.96 -28.54 -9.38
C VAL A 421 -12.28 -29.21 -9.03
N LYS A 422 -12.47 -30.48 -9.41
CA LYS A 422 -13.68 -31.26 -9.11
C LYS A 422 -13.81 -31.59 -7.62
N GLU A 423 -12.69 -31.78 -6.92
CA GLU A 423 -12.65 -32.06 -5.48
C GLU A 423 -12.77 -30.82 -4.59
N LEU A 424 -12.86 -29.60 -5.16
CA LEU A 424 -13.09 -28.40 -4.36
C LEU A 424 -14.45 -28.46 -3.67
N PRO A 425 -14.52 -28.26 -2.34
CA PRO A 425 -15.78 -28.33 -1.62
C PRO A 425 -16.72 -27.19 -2.04
N GLU A 426 -18.03 -27.42 -1.97
CA GLU A 426 -19.05 -26.49 -2.48
C GLU A 426 -18.93 -25.07 -1.88
N HIS A 427 -18.62 -24.96 -0.59
CA HIS A 427 -18.43 -23.67 0.08
C HIS A 427 -17.26 -22.85 -0.49
N ALA A 428 -16.35 -23.47 -1.25
CA ALA A 428 -15.22 -22.84 -1.91
C ALA A 428 -15.52 -22.40 -3.37
N TRP A 429 -16.68 -22.75 -3.94
CA TRP A 429 -16.99 -22.49 -5.35
C TRP A 429 -17.06 -21.02 -5.72
N ALA A 430 -17.29 -20.12 -4.76
CA ALA A 430 -17.26 -18.67 -4.95
C ALA A 430 -15.95 -18.14 -5.56
N CYS A 431 -14.86 -18.93 -5.54
CA CYS A 431 -13.62 -18.58 -6.24
C CYS A 431 -13.74 -18.56 -7.78
N SER A 432 -14.83 -19.06 -8.36
CA SER A 432 -15.12 -18.97 -9.80
C SER A 432 -16.62 -19.09 -10.07
N SER A 433 -17.21 -18.11 -10.76
CA SER A 433 -18.60 -18.21 -11.21
C SER A 433 -18.87 -19.34 -12.20
N ARG A 434 -17.82 -19.99 -12.73
CA ARG A 434 -17.95 -21.22 -13.53
C ARG A 434 -18.10 -22.46 -12.66
N LEU A 435 -17.49 -22.49 -11.48
CA LEU A 435 -17.70 -23.56 -10.50
C LEU A 435 -19.11 -23.50 -9.94
N GLU A 436 -19.58 -22.30 -9.58
CA GLU A 436 -20.97 -22.07 -9.12
C GLU A 436 -22.01 -22.56 -10.15
N ARG A 437 -21.70 -22.46 -11.44
CA ARG A 437 -22.55 -22.92 -12.55
C ARG A 437 -22.24 -24.35 -13.03
N GLN A 438 -21.30 -25.04 -12.37
CA GLN A 438 -20.83 -26.38 -12.75
C GLN A 438 -20.41 -26.50 -14.23
N ASP A 439 -19.81 -25.43 -14.77
CA ASP A 439 -19.33 -25.33 -16.14
C ASP A 439 -17.93 -25.97 -16.27
N TRP A 440 -17.89 -27.30 -16.07
CA TRP A 440 -16.66 -28.09 -16.03
C TRP A 440 -15.90 -28.06 -17.35
N ALA A 441 -16.62 -28.07 -18.47
CA ALA A 441 -16.03 -28.05 -19.80
C ALA A 441 -15.23 -26.76 -20.05
N THR A 442 -15.77 -25.60 -19.67
CA THR A 442 -15.05 -24.33 -19.82
C THR A 442 -13.85 -24.24 -18.89
N ILE A 443 -13.95 -24.78 -17.66
CA ILE A 443 -12.81 -24.78 -16.73
C ILE A 443 -11.68 -25.67 -17.26
N SER A 444 -12.00 -26.88 -17.72
CA SER A 444 -11.02 -27.82 -18.27
C SER A 444 -10.36 -27.25 -19.54
N ASN A 445 -11.13 -26.68 -20.48
CA ASN A 445 -10.58 -26.01 -21.66
C ASN A 445 -9.61 -24.87 -21.32
N ASP A 446 -9.93 -24.06 -20.30
CA ASP A 446 -9.05 -23.00 -19.82
C ASP A 446 -7.78 -23.54 -19.17
N LEU A 447 -7.91 -24.59 -18.35
CA LEU A 447 -6.80 -25.29 -17.72
C LEU A 447 -5.82 -25.81 -18.77
N HIS A 448 -6.29 -26.62 -19.73
CA HIS A 448 -5.47 -27.18 -20.80
C HIS A 448 -4.78 -26.07 -21.61
N ARG A 449 -5.49 -24.98 -21.90
CA ARG A 449 -4.91 -23.83 -22.61
C ARG A 449 -3.79 -23.14 -21.82
N ILE A 450 -3.95 -22.96 -20.50
CA ILE A 450 -2.93 -22.34 -19.64
C ILE A 450 -1.73 -23.29 -19.49
N LEU A 451 -2.00 -24.58 -19.31
CA LEU A 451 -0.99 -25.61 -19.14
C LEU A 451 -0.12 -25.76 -20.40
N SER A 452 -0.74 -25.87 -21.58
CA SER A 452 -0.01 -25.94 -22.85
C SER A 452 0.89 -24.73 -23.08
N ARG A 453 0.44 -23.53 -22.68
CA ARG A 453 1.28 -22.32 -22.73
C ARG A 453 2.45 -22.40 -21.75
N ALA A 454 2.25 -22.98 -20.57
CA ALA A 454 3.29 -23.16 -19.56
C ALA A 454 4.39 -24.11 -20.07
N TYR A 455 4.03 -25.27 -20.62
CA TYR A 455 5.00 -26.24 -21.18
C TYR A 455 5.73 -25.69 -22.41
N LYS A 456 5.08 -24.83 -23.20
CA LYS A 456 5.71 -24.12 -24.33
C LYS A 456 6.58 -22.92 -23.91
N GLY A 457 6.69 -22.61 -22.61
CA GLY A 457 7.43 -21.44 -22.10
C GLY A 457 6.76 -20.08 -22.36
N THR A 458 5.54 -20.04 -22.89
CA THR A 458 4.94 -18.83 -23.49
C THR A 458 4.04 -18.01 -22.56
N LEU A 459 4.19 -18.10 -21.24
CA LEU A 459 3.33 -17.38 -20.29
C LEU A 459 3.56 -15.85 -20.25
N LYS A 460 4.37 -15.29 -21.17
CA LYS A 460 4.59 -13.86 -21.39
C LYS A 460 4.90 -13.08 -20.11
N GLN A 461 5.78 -13.62 -19.27
CA GLN A 461 6.20 -12.90 -18.06
C GLN A 461 7.22 -11.82 -18.41
N LYS A 462 7.03 -10.63 -17.84
CA LYS A 462 7.91 -9.46 -18.05
C LYS A 462 9.39 -9.75 -17.71
N TYR A 463 9.64 -10.69 -16.79
CA TYR A 463 10.98 -11.12 -16.34
C TYR A 463 11.06 -12.65 -16.30
N GLU A 464 10.91 -13.28 -17.47
CA GLU A 464 10.81 -14.74 -17.61
C GLU A 464 11.97 -15.49 -16.93
N HIS A 465 13.22 -15.08 -17.20
CA HIS A 465 14.42 -15.74 -16.67
C HIS A 465 14.51 -15.68 -15.14
N GLU A 466 14.37 -14.49 -14.53
CA GLU A 466 14.40 -14.36 -13.06
C GLU A 466 13.27 -15.14 -12.38
N SER A 467 12.10 -15.17 -13.02
CA SER A 467 10.94 -15.87 -12.51
C SER A 467 11.12 -17.39 -12.58
N ALA A 468 11.73 -17.90 -13.65
CA ALA A 468 12.11 -19.31 -13.79
C ALA A 468 13.16 -19.70 -12.73
N GLN A 469 14.19 -18.88 -12.51
CA GLN A 469 15.20 -19.11 -11.47
C GLN A 469 14.57 -19.18 -10.07
N LYS A 470 13.71 -18.23 -9.71
CA LYS A 470 13.00 -18.23 -8.42
C LYS A 470 12.09 -19.44 -8.26
N LEU A 471 11.38 -19.82 -9.32
CA LEU A 471 10.49 -20.98 -9.29
C LEU A 471 11.27 -22.29 -9.14
N ASN A 472 12.42 -22.42 -9.81
CA ASN A 472 13.35 -23.54 -9.65
C ASN A 472 13.88 -23.64 -8.22
N LEU A 473 14.31 -22.52 -7.60
CA LEU A 473 14.75 -22.52 -6.20
C LEU A 473 13.63 -22.99 -5.25
N VAL A 474 12.39 -22.55 -5.50
CA VAL A 474 11.23 -22.99 -4.72
C VAL A 474 10.95 -24.48 -4.91
N ALA A 475 10.95 -24.95 -6.16
CA ALA A 475 10.71 -26.36 -6.47
C ALA A 475 11.78 -27.27 -5.87
N SER A 476 13.06 -26.91 -5.98
CA SER A 476 14.18 -27.65 -5.37
C SER A 476 14.03 -27.73 -3.85
N HIS A 477 13.70 -26.63 -3.19
CA HIS A 477 13.45 -26.63 -1.75
C HIS A 477 12.23 -27.49 -1.37
N TRP A 478 11.17 -27.48 -2.17
CA TRP A 478 9.99 -28.31 -1.91
C TRP A 478 10.27 -29.79 -2.08
N ARG A 479 11.02 -30.18 -3.12
CA ARG A 479 11.50 -31.57 -3.28
C ARG A 479 12.38 -31.99 -2.10
N SER A 480 13.27 -31.12 -1.61
CA SER A 480 14.16 -31.45 -0.49
C SER A 480 13.44 -31.69 0.83
N ILE A 481 12.19 -31.23 0.98
CA ILE A 481 11.35 -31.45 2.16
C ILE A 481 10.20 -32.43 1.90
N GLY A 482 10.26 -33.19 0.80
CA GLY A 482 9.25 -34.19 0.43
C GLY A 482 7.91 -33.63 -0.06
N PHE A 483 7.80 -32.33 -0.28
CA PHE A 483 6.56 -31.69 -0.72
C PHE A 483 6.39 -31.75 -2.24
N ASN A 484 5.26 -32.29 -2.70
CA ASN A 484 4.85 -32.29 -4.10
C ASN A 484 3.46 -31.63 -4.27
N PRO A 485 3.35 -30.49 -4.99
CA PRO A 485 2.08 -29.79 -5.18
C PRO A 485 1.06 -30.55 -6.02
N PHE A 486 1.41 -31.69 -6.64
CA PHE A 486 0.53 -32.56 -7.41
C PHE A 486 0.23 -33.90 -6.73
N ASP A 487 0.66 -34.06 -5.48
CA ASP A 487 0.35 -35.24 -4.66
C ASP A 487 -0.14 -34.78 -3.29
N LYS A 488 -1.46 -34.84 -3.09
CA LYS A 488 -2.12 -34.40 -1.86
C LYS A 488 -1.62 -35.17 -0.62
N THR A 489 -1.10 -36.39 -0.77
CA THR A 489 -0.55 -37.16 0.36
C THR A 489 0.69 -36.49 0.97
N THR A 490 1.45 -35.75 0.16
CA THR A 490 2.62 -34.99 0.61
C THR A 490 2.25 -33.66 1.28
N TRP A 491 1.00 -33.21 1.19
CA TRP A 491 0.57 -31.94 1.79
C TRP A 491 0.43 -32.05 3.31
N HIS A 492 0.25 -33.29 3.80
CA HIS A 492 0.20 -33.65 5.21
C HIS A 492 1.57 -33.98 5.80
N GLN A 493 2.65 -33.94 5.01
CA GLN A 493 4.00 -33.86 5.56
C GLN A 493 4.16 -32.49 6.21
N THR A 494 3.56 -32.36 7.40
CA THR A 494 4.06 -31.46 8.42
C THR A 494 5.53 -31.78 8.51
N GLU A 495 6.35 -30.80 8.14
CA GLU A 495 7.76 -30.69 8.52
C GLU A 495 8.00 -31.57 9.74
N GLU A 496 8.80 -32.62 9.54
CA GLU A 496 9.09 -33.63 10.54
C GLU A 496 9.15 -32.94 11.90
N LYS A 497 8.13 -33.19 12.72
CA LYS A 497 7.94 -32.47 13.96
C LYS A 497 9.08 -32.90 14.86
N VAL A 498 10.18 -32.16 14.86
CA VAL A 498 11.02 -32.04 16.04
C VAL A 498 10.11 -31.45 17.10
N LYS A 499 9.34 -32.31 17.77
CA LYS A 499 8.48 -31.92 18.87
C LYS A 499 9.43 -31.63 20.01
N LEU A 500 9.82 -30.38 20.12
CA LEU A 500 10.71 -29.94 21.17
C LEU A 500 9.91 -29.95 22.47
N VAL A 501 10.07 -31.02 23.24
CA VAL A 501 9.57 -31.08 24.62
C VAL A 501 10.63 -30.45 25.51
N ILE A 502 10.29 -29.32 26.14
CA ILE A 502 11.10 -28.66 27.16
C ILE A 502 10.33 -28.82 28.46
N ASP A 503 11.00 -29.36 29.48
CA ASP A 503 10.42 -29.55 30.81
C ASP A 503 10.46 -28.22 31.57
N TRP A 504 9.42 -27.41 31.35
CA TRP A 504 9.25 -26.12 32.01
C TRP A 504 8.84 -26.30 33.47
N THR A 505 9.46 -25.55 34.37
CA THR A 505 9.05 -25.56 35.79
C THR A 505 7.76 -24.79 36.00
N GLU A 506 7.10 -24.99 37.14
CA GLU A 506 5.92 -24.20 37.53
C GLU A 506 6.19 -22.70 37.52
N LYS A 507 7.40 -22.30 37.95
CA LYS A 507 7.85 -20.90 37.90
C LYS A 507 7.93 -20.38 36.46
N ASP A 508 8.48 -21.17 35.53
CA ASP A 508 8.54 -20.79 34.12
C ASP A 508 7.13 -20.62 33.53
N ILE A 509 6.23 -21.55 33.86
CA ILE A 509 4.83 -21.51 33.42
C ILE A 509 4.11 -20.26 33.97
N ALA A 510 4.40 -19.88 35.21
CA ALA A 510 3.89 -18.65 35.81
C ALA A 510 4.41 -17.40 35.08
N ASP A 511 5.71 -17.33 34.79
CA ASP A 511 6.32 -16.24 34.02
C ASP A 511 5.68 -16.11 32.62
N PHE A 512 5.33 -17.24 31.98
CA PHE A 512 4.69 -17.23 30.67
C PHE A 512 3.27 -16.65 30.68
N GLN A 513 2.62 -16.51 31.83
CA GLN A 513 1.28 -15.90 31.93
C GLN A 513 1.29 -14.41 31.54
N VAL A 514 2.43 -13.73 31.65
CA VAL A 514 2.61 -12.35 31.17
C VAL A 514 2.31 -12.28 29.66
N LEU A 515 2.66 -13.33 28.91
CA LEU A 515 2.41 -13.39 27.47
C LEU A 515 0.90 -13.35 27.16
N ARG A 516 0.03 -13.95 28.00
CA ARG A 516 -1.44 -13.95 27.80
C ARG A 516 -2.05 -12.56 27.73
N HIS A 517 -1.50 -11.60 28.47
CA HIS A 517 -2.00 -10.22 28.49
C HIS A 517 -1.88 -9.56 27.11
N HIS A 518 -0.92 -9.98 26.30
CA HIS A 518 -0.73 -9.48 24.94
C HIS A 518 -1.64 -10.15 23.91
N PHE A 519 -2.32 -11.26 24.27
CA PHE A 519 -3.03 -12.12 23.33
C PHE A 519 -4.53 -11.92 23.25
N GLY A 520 -5.18 -11.20 24.17
CA GLY A 520 -6.57 -10.71 24.11
C GLY A 520 -7.66 -11.73 23.75
N ARG A 521 -7.66 -12.21 22.50
CA ARG A 521 -8.56 -13.20 21.87
C ARG A 521 -8.01 -14.63 21.77
N ALA A 522 -6.71 -14.87 21.93
CA ALA A 522 -6.11 -16.21 21.87
C ALA A 522 -6.03 -16.90 23.25
N ARG A 523 -7.08 -16.75 24.07
CA ARG A 523 -7.12 -17.27 25.45
C ARG A 523 -6.98 -18.80 25.53
N ASP A 524 -7.31 -19.49 24.43
CA ASP A 524 -7.35 -20.94 24.37
C ASP A 524 -5.97 -21.59 24.09
N ILE A 525 -4.94 -20.78 23.80
CA ILE A 525 -3.59 -21.29 23.57
C ILE A 525 -2.83 -21.28 24.89
N ALA A 526 -2.40 -22.47 25.33
CA ALA A 526 -1.52 -22.60 26.49
C ALA A 526 -0.19 -21.85 26.23
N PRO A 527 0.27 -20.97 27.15
CA PRO A 527 1.51 -20.19 26.96
C PRO A 527 2.74 -21.06 26.66
N VAL A 528 2.81 -22.25 27.27
CA VAL A 528 3.85 -23.24 27.01
C VAL A 528 3.89 -23.67 25.55
N THR A 529 2.72 -23.91 24.94
CA THR A 529 2.62 -24.31 23.53
C THR A 529 3.16 -23.21 22.62
N LEU A 530 2.82 -21.95 22.89
CA LEU A 530 3.33 -20.81 22.16
C LEU A 530 4.86 -20.69 22.28
N VAL A 531 5.38 -20.78 23.51
CA VAL A 531 6.81 -20.70 23.80
C VAL A 531 7.58 -21.78 23.04
N ASN A 532 7.17 -23.05 23.16
CA ASN A 532 7.83 -24.17 22.48
C ASN A 532 7.89 -23.97 20.96
N ARG A 533 6.79 -23.50 20.35
CA ARG A 533 6.74 -23.23 18.92
C ARG A 533 7.64 -22.07 18.49
N CYS A 534 7.79 -21.03 19.32
CA CYS A 534 8.73 -19.96 19.03
C CYS A 534 10.18 -20.46 19.09
N VAL A 535 10.52 -21.28 20.10
CA VAL A 535 11.84 -21.89 20.21
C VAL A 535 12.14 -22.82 19.04
N GLU A 536 11.18 -23.68 18.64
CA GLU A 536 11.30 -24.52 17.44
C GLU A 536 11.59 -23.71 16.17
N LEU A 537 10.91 -22.56 16.00
CA LEU A 537 11.16 -21.68 14.87
C LEU A 537 12.58 -21.09 14.91
N VAL A 538 13.05 -20.67 16.09
CA VAL A 538 14.40 -20.12 16.26
C VAL A 538 15.45 -21.17 15.93
N ILE A 539 15.38 -22.37 16.51
CA ILE A 539 16.31 -23.49 16.24
C ILE A 539 16.37 -23.79 14.74
N ARG A 540 15.21 -23.87 14.09
CA ARG A 540 15.16 -24.12 12.64
C ARG A 540 15.84 -23.01 11.85
N LYS A 541 15.60 -21.74 12.21
CA LYS A 541 16.16 -20.59 11.48
C LYS A 541 17.66 -20.45 11.71
N GLU A 542 18.13 -20.84 12.89
CA GLU A 542 19.54 -20.99 13.21
C GLU A 542 20.20 -22.09 12.36
N GLN A 543 19.61 -23.28 12.25
CA GLN A 543 20.07 -24.36 11.38
C GLN A 543 20.11 -23.96 9.90
N GLU A 544 19.13 -23.15 9.45
CA GLU A 544 19.11 -22.58 8.10
C GLU A 544 20.14 -21.45 7.90
N ASN A 545 20.83 -21.01 8.96
CA ASN A 545 21.65 -19.79 9.04
C ASN A 545 20.93 -18.56 8.45
N LYS A 546 19.64 -18.41 8.75
CA LYS A 546 18.79 -17.33 8.21
C LYS A 546 18.23 -16.45 9.31
N PRO A 547 18.28 -15.10 9.16
CA PRO A 547 17.62 -14.21 10.09
C PRO A 547 16.09 -14.30 9.94
N ILE A 548 15.37 -13.98 11.01
CA ILE A 548 13.91 -13.93 11.00
C ILE A 548 13.48 -12.48 10.78
N ALA A 549 12.84 -12.23 9.64
CA ALA A 549 12.25 -10.93 9.34
C ALA A 549 11.02 -10.66 10.21
N LEU A 550 10.78 -9.39 10.54
CA LEU A 550 9.61 -9.00 11.33
C LEU A 550 8.28 -9.52 10.74
N ASN A 551 8.10 -9.38 9.43
CA ASN A 551 6.89 -9.88 8.76
C ASN A 551 6.77 -11.40 8.84
N TYR A 552 7.88 -12.13 8.99
CA TYR A 552 7.83 -13.58 9.16
C TYR A 552 7.22 -13.95 10.51
N TRP A 553 7.59 -13.26 11.59
CA TRP A 553 6.95 -13.43 12.90
C TRP A 553 5.45 -13.17 12.85
N GLN A 554 5.05 -12.08 12.18
CA GLN A 554 3.65 -11.77 11.98
C GLN A 554 2.89 -12.92 11.29
N ILE A 555 3.45 -13.43 10.19
CA ILE A 555 2.87 -14.54 9.42
C ILE A 555 2.80 -15.80 10.28
N PHE A 556 3.87 -16.11 11.01
CA PHE A 556 3.96 -17.26 11.89
C PHE A 556 2.88 -17.22 12.99
N PHE A 557 2.69 -16.06 13.63
CA PHE A 557 1.69 -15.91 14.67
C PHE A 557 0.25 -15.98 14.15
N GLU A 558 -0.02 -15.41 12.98
CA GLU A 558 -1.30 -15.54 12.28
C GLU A 558 -1.60 -17.00 11.93
N ASP A 559 -0.65 -17.68 11.29
CA ASP A 559 -0.88 -19.01 10.73
C ASP A 559 -0.92 -20.11 11.80
N ARG A 560 -0.09 -20.00 12.86
CA ARG A 560 0.00 -21.04 13.90
C ARG A 560 -0.98 -20.85 15.05
N PHE A 561 -1.43 -19.61 15.28
CA PHE A 561 -2.18 -19.26 16.49
C PHE A 561 -3.42 -18.40 16.22
N GLY A 562 -3.73 -18.10 14.94
CA GLY A 562 -4.89 -17.28 14.59
C GLY A 562 -4.80 -15.82 15.05
N LEU A 563 -3.58 -15.33 15.36
CA LEU A 563 -3.39 -14.01 15.94
C LEU A 563 -3.51 -12.94 14.85
N ALA A 564 -4.58 -12.13 14.89
CA ALA A 564 -4.80 -11.03 13.95
C ALA A 564 -3.76 -9.90 14.12
N CYS A 565 -2.57 -10.09 13.56
CA CYS A 565 -1.45 -9.14 13.67
C CYS A 565 -1.47 -8.04 12.59
N ARG A 566 -2.34 -8.13 11.57
CA ARG A 566 -2.44 -7.17 10.45
C ARG A 566 -3.24 -5.89 10.73
N ASP A 567 -4.32 -5.96 11.51
CA ASP A 567 -5.35 -4.90 11.48
C ASP A 567 -5.12 -3.72 12.42
N THR A 568 -4.06 -3.75 13.24
CA THR A 568 -3.95 -2.81 14.38
C THR A 568 -2.67 -1.97 14.39
N GLY A 569 -1.97 -1.83 13.25
CA GLY A 569 -0.70 -1.07 13.20
C GLY A 569 0.35 -1.56 14.22
N ASN A 570 0.28 -2.82 14.62
CA ASN A 570 0.49 -3.17 16.02
C ASN A 570 1.86 -3.77 16.32
N ARG A 571 2.47 -3.21 17.37
CA ARG A 571 3.67 -3.70 18.06
C ARG A 571 3.43 -4.99 18.85
N LYS A 572 2.27 -5.65 18.76
CA LYS A 572 1.95 -6.83 19.60
C LYS A 572 2.90 -8.01 19.39
N HIS A 573 3.15 -8.41 18.14
CA HIS A 573 4.12 -9.47 17.83
C HIS A 573 5.56 -9.02 18.18
N GLN A 574 5.88 -7.74 18.03
CA GLN A 574 7.17 -7.18 18.48
C GLN A 574 7.33 -7.26 19.99
N ARG A 575 6.30 -6.86 20.74
CA ARG A 575 6.30 -6.93 22.20
C ARG A 575 6.41 -8.37 22.65
N LEU A 576 5.68 -9.29 22.03
CA LEU A 576 5.80 -10.71 22.31
C LEU A 576 7.23 -11.24 22.10
N VAL A 577 7.84 -10.95 20.95
CA VAL A 577 9.23 -11.35 20.68
C VAL A 577 10.17 -10.71 21.70
N GLN A 578 9.90 -9.47 22.11
CA GLN A 578 10.67 -8.78 23.14
C GLN A 578 10.52 -9.42 24.53
N GLU A 579 9.32 -9.79 24.95
CA GLU A 579 9.05 -10.50 26.21
C GLU A 579 9.74 -11.87 26.24
N LEU A 580 9.71 -12.61 25.13
CA LEU A 580 10.44 -13.88 25.01
C LEU A 580 11.97 -13.70 25.15
N ILE A 581 12.51 -12.54 24.73
CA ILE A 581 13.92 -12.19 24.97
C ILE A 581 14.14 -11.83 26.44
N GLU A 582 13.27 -11.01 27.04
CA GLU A 582 13.36 -10.57 28.44
C GLU A 582 13.26 -11.76 29.42
N LEU A 583 12.45 -12.77 29.10
CA LEU A 583 12.36 -14.02 29.85
C LEU A 583 13.58 -14.95 29.65
N GLY A 584 14.50 -14.61 28.75
CA GLY A 584 15.68 -15.42 28.44
C GLY A 584 15.36 -16.71 27.67
N ILE A 585 14.22 -16.76 26.98
CA ILE A 585 13.79 -17.88 26.13
C ILE A 585 14.44 -17.79 24.75
N MET A 586 14.69 -16.57 24.26
CA MET A 586 15.41 -16.28 23.02
C MET A 586 16.53 -15.28 23.29
N ALA A 587 17.57 -15.29 22.45
CA ALA A 587 18.64 -14.30 22.45
C ALA A 587 18.75 -13.64 21.07
N VAL A 588 19.17 -12.38 21.02
CA VAL A 588 19.45 -11.68 19.76
C VAL A 588 20.95 -11.70 19.52
N THR A 589 21.39 -12.37 18.45
CA THR A 589 22.81 -12.49 18.11
C THR A 589 23.27 -11.48 17.09
N HIS A 590 22.43 -11.14 16.10
CA HIS A 590 22.76 -10.10 15.14
C HIS A 590 21.51 -9.35 14.67
N LYS A 591 21.55 -8.01 14.71
CA LYS A 591 20.53 -7.16 14.05
C LYS A 591 21.02 -6.80 12.65
N HIS A 592 20.39 -7.34 11.59
CA HIS A 592 20.69 -6.88 10.23
C HIS A 592 19.91 -5.59 9.96
N ILE A 593 20.62 -4.46 9.94
CA ILE A 593 20.05 -3.13 9.66
C ILE A 593 20.06 -2.84 8.14
N TYR A 594 20.82 -3.60 7.36
CA TYR A 594 20.97 -3.42 5.92
C TYR A 594 19.92 -4.21 5.14
N THR A 595 18.72 -3.64 5.03
CA THR A 595 17.75 -3.72 3.91
C THR A 595 16.39 -3.26 4.42
N THR A 596 15.49 -2.92 3.50
CA THR A 596 14.13 -2.41 3.73
C THR A 596 13.21 -3.31 4.58
N HIS A 597 13.71 -4.45 5.06
CA HIS A 597 13.04 -5.37 5.98
C HIS A 597 13.96 -5.63 7.17
N LYS A 598 13.62 -5.09 8.36
CA LYS A 598 14.35 -5.37 9.61
C LYS A 598 14.31 -6.89 9.88
N ALA A 599 15.45 -7.56 9.74
CA ALA A 599 15.61 -8.97 10.03
C ALA A 599 16.63 -9.13 11.15
N THR A 600 16.34 -10.04 12.08
CA THR A 600 17.16 -10.27 13.27
C THR A 600 17.52 -11.74 13.31
N LYS A 601 18.81 -12.04 13.52
CA LYS A 601 19.25 -13.38 13.86
C LYS A 601 18.99 -13.61 15.33
N TYR A 602 18.29 -14.70 15.62
CA TYR A 602 17.92 -15.12 16.96
C TYR A 602 18.60 -16.45 17.22
N ASP A 603 19.03 -16.63 18.46
CA ASP A 603 19.48 -17.92 18.99
C ASP A 603 18.56 -18.31 20.14
N VAL A 604 18.64 -19.58 20.54
CA VAL A 604 17.95 -20.08 21.72
C VAL A 604 18.46 -19.35 22.96
N GLY A 605 17.56 -18.96 23.87
CA GLY A 605 17.93 -18.23 25.07
C GLY A 605 18.48 -19.13 26.17
N ARG A 606 19.23 -18.54 27.11
CA ARG A 606 19.90 -19.23 28.23
C ARG A 606 18.97 -20.19 28.99
N ARG A 607 17.72 -19.78 29.23
CA ARG A 607 16.76 -20.58 29.99
C ARG A 607 16.43 -21.90 29.29
N VAL A 608 16.38 -21.93 27.96
CA VAL A 608 16.14 -23.17 27.21
C VAL A 608 17.37 -24.08 27.24
N TYR A 609 18.58 -23.54 27.11
CA TYR A 609 19.83 -24.30 27.23
C TYR A 609 19.90 -25.03 28.58
N GLU A 610 19.70 -24.29 29.68
CA GLU A 610 19.69 -24.84 31.03
C GLU A 610 18.65 -25.95 31.19
N ARG A 611 17.44 -25.77 30.65
CA ARG A 611 16.35 -26.77 30.75
C ARG A 611 16.58 -28.00 29.89
N LYS A 612 17.30 -27.89 28.78
CA LYS A 612 17.62 -29.02 27.91
C LYS A 612 18.90 -29.75 28.29
N GLY A 613 19.63 -29.25 29.30
CA GLY A 613 20.97 -29.76 29.62
C GLY A 613 21.96 -29.56 28.46
N TRP A 614 21.68 -28.62 27.56
CA TRP A 614 22.59 -28.27 26.48
C TRP A 614 23.74 -27.45 27.08
N SER A 615 24.98 -27.80 26.75
CA SER A 615 26.11 -26.98 27.16
C SER A 615 25.99 -25.60 26.52
N LEU A 616 25.98 -24.55 27.36
CA LEU A 616 26.26 -23.19 26.92
C LEU A 616 27.73 -23.15 26.52
N HIS A 617 28.07 -23.59 25.30
CA HIS A 617 29.30 -23.14 24.68
C HIS A 617 28.93 -21.90 23.86
N PRO A 618 29.08 -20.66 24.40
CA PRO A 618 29.44 -19.59 23.50
C PRO A 618 30.74 -20.04 22.84
N LEU A 619 30.78 -20.13 21.50
CA LEU A 619 32.04 -20.26 20.81
C LEU A 619 32.99 -19.24 21.43
N THR A 620 34.11 -19.72 21.94
CA THR A 620 35.16 -18.85 22.49
C THR A 620 35.55 -17.83 21.42
N PHE A 621 36.06 -16.68 21.86
CA PHE A 621 36.52 -15.66 20.91
C PHE A 621 37.53 -16.24 19.91
N GLU A 622 38.36 -17.20 20.32
CA GLU A 622 39.25 -17.95 19.44
C GLU A 622 38.52 -18.79 18.39
N GLU A 623 37.49 -19.55 18.76
CA GLU A 623 36.71 -20.36 17.78
C GLU A 623 35.90 -19.48 16.80
N GLN A 624 35.48 -18.29 17.24
CA GLN A 624 34.87 -17.30 16.36
C GLN A 624 35.88 -16.68 15.39
N LEU A 625 37.11 -16.45 15.85
CA LEU A 625 38.20 -15.91 15.04
C LEU A 625 38.69 -16.93 14.00
N GLU A 626 38.83 -18.21 14.36
CA GLU A 626 39.21 -19.28 13.42
C GLU A 626 38.19 -19.45 12.29
N ARG A 627 36.90 -19.35 12.58
CA ARG A 627 35.84 -19.41 11.57
C ARG A 627 35.83 -18.22 10.61
N VAL A 628 36.26 -17.04 11.07
CA VAL A 628 36.41 -15.84 10.23
C VAL A 628 37.69 -15.91 9.39
N LEU A 629 38.73 -16.61 9.86
CA LEU A 629 39.97 -16.82 9.12
C LEU A 629 39.89 -17.99 8.13
N ALA A 630 38.97 -18.94 8.35
CA ALA A 630 38.74 -20.09 7.47
C ALA A 630 37.70 -19.84 6.35
N ALA A 631 36.96 -18.72 6.40
CA ALA A 631 35.99 -18.30 5.40
C ALA A 631 36.53 -17.11 4.59
#